data_AF-A0A960RT91-F1
#
_entry.id   AF-A0A960RT91-F1
#
_cell.length_a   1.000
_cell.length_b   1.000
_cell.length_c   1.000
_cell.angle_alpha   90.00
_cell.angle_beta   90.00
_cell.angle_gamma   90.00
#
_symmetry.space_group_name_H-M   'P 1'
#
loop_
_entity.id
_entity.type
_entity.pdbx_description
1 polymer ?
#
loop_
_entity_poly.entity_id
_entity_poly.type
_entity_poly.pdbx_seq_one_letter_code
_entity_poly.pdbx_strand_id
1 'polypeptide(L)'
;MTPSDLDLPHLLRSRLTLVGTLAALKAGKTLKKGFGSAMKFETKEGRHNLVTEWDNKAESVIIESIKVHFPDHAFLAEESGESGAAGGIRWIIDPLDG
;
A
#
# COMPACT_ATOMS: atom_id res chain seq x y z
N MET A 1 -22.51 8.84 9.04
CA MET A 1 -21.90 8.09 10.16
C MET A 1 -21.02 9.06 10.90
N THR A 2 -21.22 9.24 12.20
CA THR A 2 -20.40 10.13 13.04
C THR A 2 -19.17 9.40 13.56
N PRO A 3 -18.08 10.10 13.94
CA PRO A 3 -16.76 9.54 14.32
C PRO A 3 -16.69 8.70 15.61
N SER A 4 -17.77 8.02 16.00
CA SER A 4 -17.76 6.94 16.99
C SER A 4 -17.06 5.67 16.45
N ASP A 5 -16.23 5.84 15.43
CA ASP A 5 -15.69 4.81 14.54
C ASP A 5 -14.62 3.99 15.29
N LEU A 6 -14.96 2.73 15.58
CA LEU A 6 -14.05 1.69 16.05
C LEU A 6 -13.31 2.05 17.36
N ASP A 7 -13.94 1.77 18.52
CA ASP A 7 -13.28 1.70 19.82
C ASP A 7 -12.34 0.49 19.88
N LEU A 8 -11.25 0.57 19.12
CA LEU A 8 -10.24 -0.46 19.00
C LEU A 8 -9.40 -0.47 20.28
N PRO A 9 -9.18 -1.66 20.88
CA PRO A 9 -8.26 -1.80 22.00
C PRO A 9 -6.92 -1.16 21.68
N HIS A 10 -6.30 -0.50 22.67
CA HIS A 10 -5.03 0.20 22.50
C HIS A 10 -3.96 -0.67 21.82
N LEU A 11 -3.89 -1.96 22.18
CA LEU A 11 -2.97 -2.92 21.57
C LEU A 11 -3.23 -3.13 20.07
N LEU A 12 -4.49 -3.17 19.64
CA LEU A 12 -4.85 -3.33 18.24
C LEU A 12 -4.48 -2.07 17.45
N ARG A 13 -4.75 -0.87 17.99
CA ARG A 13 -4.31 0.40 17.39
C ARG A 13 -2.79 0.43 17.20
N SER A 14 -2.02 0.12 18.25
CA SER A 14 -0.55 0.09 18.18
C SER A 14 -0.03 -0.92 17.15
N ARG A 15 -0.67 -2.09 17.05
CA ARG A 15 -0.29 -3.11 16.07
C ARG A 15 -0.61 -2.69 14.64
N LEU A 16 -1.75 -2.06 14.39
CA LEU A 16 -2.10 -1.49 13.08
C LEU A 16 -1.07 -0.43 12.66
N THR A 17 -0.76 0.52 13.54
CA THR A 17 0.24 1.55 13.28
C THR A 17 1.61 0.95 12.96
N LEU A 18 2.07 -0.04 13.74
CA LEU A 18 3.36 -0.70 13.50
C LEU A 18 3.39 -1.40 12.14
N VAL A 19 2.36 -2.17 11.79
CA VAL A 19 2.30 -2.91 10.53
C VAL A 19 2.20 -1.96 9.34
N GLY A 20 1.36 -0.91 9.43
CA GLY A 20 1.28 0.13 8.40
C GLY A 20 2.61 0.83 8.17
N THR A 21 3.31 1.19 9.25
CA THR A 21 4.65 1.80 9.18
C THR A 21 5.66 0.87 8.49
N LEU A 22 5.66 -0.43 8.86
CA LEU A 22 6.54 -1.41 8.25
C LEU A 22 6.24 -1.62 6.76
N ALA A 23 4.96 -1.67 6.38
CA ALA A 23 4.53 -1.81 5.00
C ALA A 23 5.00 -0.60 4.16
N ALA A 24 4.77 0.64 4.64
CA ALA A 24 5.22 1.86 3.99
C ALA A 24 6.75 1.91 3.84
N LEU A 25 7.51 1.53 4.87
CA LEU A 25 8.97 1.49 4.80
C LEU A 25 9.49 0.47 3.78
N LYS A 26 8.82 -0.69 3.63
CA LYS A 26 9.17 -1.69 2.63
C LYS A 26 8.84 -1.21 1.21
N ALA A 27 7.65 -0.62 1.02
CA ALA A 27 7.25 -0.02 -0.24
C ALA A 27 8.22 1.07 -0.69
N GLY A 28 8.57 1.99 0.21
CA GLY A 28 9.56 3.03 -0.06
C GLY A 28 10.95 2.49 -0.44
N LYS A 29 11.38 1.35 0.13
CA LYS A 29 12.61 0.66 -0.30
C LYS A 29 12.47 0.08 -1.71
N THR A 30 11.30 -0.42 -2.09
CA THR A 30 11.01 -0.92 -3.44
C THR A 30 11.04 0.23 -4.45
N LEU A 31 10.33 1.32 -4.18
CA LEU A 31 10.31 2.52 -5.03
C LEU A 31 11.70 3.13 -5.22
N LYS A 32 12.52 3.19 -4.16
CA LYS A 32 13.91 3.66 -4.25
C LYS A 32 14.79 2.84 -5.19
N LYS A 33 14.49 1.55 -5.41
CA LYS A 33 15.22 0.74 -6.41
C LYS A 33 14.85 1.14 -7.84
N GLY A 34 13.63 1.61 -8.06
CA GLY A 34 13.17 2.16 -9.32
C GLY A 34 13.59 3.60 -9.55
N PHE A 35 13.84 4.35 -8.48
CA PHE A 35 14.27 5.74 -8.55
C PHE A 35 15.60 5.88 -9.32
N GLY A 36 15.57 6.61 -10.44
CA GLY A 36 16.71 6.76 -11.36
C GLY A 36 16.72 5.81 -12.56
N SER A 37 15.93 4.72 -12.55
CA SER A 37 15.74 3.88 -13.73
C SER A 37 14.88 4.56 -14.81
N ALA A 38 13.93 5.41 -14.40
CA ALA A 38 13.09 6.23 -15.29
C ALA A 38 13.89 7.23 -16.14
N MET A 39 15.04 7.69 -15.65
CA MET A 39 15.93 8.60 -16.37
C MET A 39 16.56 7.96 -17.61
N LYS A 40 16.51 6.63 -17.74
CA LYS A 40 17.02 5.88 -18.90
C LYS A 40 16.03 5.80 -20.07
N PHE A 41 14.77 6.20 -19.87
CA PHE A 41 13.74 6.17 -20.91
C PHE A 41 13.54 7.56 -21.51
N GLU A 42 13.84 7.67 -22.81
CA GLU A 42 13.77 8.95 -23.53
C GLU A 42 12.32 9.39 -23.80
N THR A 43 11.40 8.44 -23.98
CA THR A 43 9.99 8.72 -24.28
C THR A 43 9.13 8.91 -23.02
N LYS A 44 8.08 9.74 -23.15
CA LYS A 44 7.09 9.94 -22.06
C LYS A 44 6.34 8.65 -21.73
N GLU A 45 5.95 7.89 -22.75
CA GLU A 45 5.26 6.59 -22.58
C GLU A 45 6.12 5.58 -21.84
N GLY A 46 7.41 5.47 -22.19
CA GLY A 46 8.35 4.57 -21.50
C GLY A 46 8.54 4.93 -20.02
N ARG A 47 8.58 6.23 -19.71
CA ARG A 47 8.61 6.69 -18.30
C ARG A 47 7.33 6.39 -17.56
N HIS A 48 6.16 6.63 -18.17
CA HIS A 48 4.86 6.35 -17.56
C HIS A 48 4.71 4.86 -17.24
N ASN A 49 4.97 3.99 -18.21
CA ASN A 49 4.89 2.54 -18.01
C ASN A 49 5.81 2.06 -16.89
N LEU A 50 7.00 2.65 -16.76
CA LEU A 50 7.92 2.32 -15.69
C LEU A 50 7.42 2.80 -14.32
N VAL A 51 6.83 4.00 -14.24
CA VAL A 51 6.20 4.49 -13.00
C VAL A 51 5.09 3.55 -12.58
N THR A 52 4.19 3.19 -13.50
CA THR A 52 3.10 2.21 -13.24
C THR A 52 3.65 0.86 -12.77
N GLU A 53 4.75 0.36 -13.35
CA GLU A 53 5.36 -0.90 -12.91
C GLU A 53 5.87 -0.83 -11.45
N TRP A 54 6.53 0.27 -11.09
CA TRP A 54 7.04 0.44 -9.72
C TRP A 54 5.94 0.70 -8.71
N ASP A 55 4.87 1.36 -9.13
CA ASP A 55 3.70 1.61 -8.33
C ASP A 55 2.95 0.31 -7.99
N ASN A 56 2.65 -0.51 -9.00
CA ASN A 56 2.07 -1.85 -8.83
C ASN A 56 2.93 -2.76 -7.92
N LYS A 57 4.26 -2.67 -8.02
CA LYS A 57 5.19 -3.39 -7.14
C LYS A 57 5.15 -2.88 -5.70
N ALA A 58 5.05 -1.57 -5.51
CA ALA A 58 4.92 -0.97 -4.18
C ALA A 58 3.60 -1.39 -3.53
N GLU A 59 2.50 -1.36 -4.29
CA GLU A 59 1.18 -1.78 -3.83
C GLU A 59 1.19 -3.23 -3.34
N SER A 60 1.74 -4.13 -4.16
CA SER A 60 1.86 -5.55 -3.84
C SER A 60 2.62 -5.77 -2.53
N VAL A 61 3.74 -5.05 -2.34
CA VAL A 61 4.55 -5.12 -1.11
C VAL A 61 3.79 -4.64 0.13
N ILE A 62 2.96 -3.59 -0.01
CA ILE A 62 2.12 -3.09 1.08
C ILE A 62 1.07 -4.13 1.46
N ILE A 63 0.31 -4.61 0.47
CA ILE A 63 -0.76 -5.59 0.67
C ILE A 63 -0.20 -6.88 1.30
N GLU A 64 0.88 -7.45 0.75
CA GLU A 64 1.51 -8.65 1.29
C GLU A 64 1.98 -8.46 2.73
N SER A 65 2.64 -7.33 3.02
CA SER A 65 3.14 -7.03 4.36
C SER A 65 2.02 -6.95 5.40
N ILE A 66 0.88 -6.37 5.02
CA ILE A 66 -0.30 -6.28 5.89
C ILE A 66 -0.97 -7.65 6.04
N LYS A 67 -1.17 -8.39 4.94
CA LYS A 67 -1.82 -9.72 4.94
C LYS A 67 -1.12 -10.72 5.84
N VAL A 68 0.21 -10.68 5.96
CA VAL A 68 0.96 -11.56 6.89
C VAL A 68 0.51 -11.39 8.34
N HIS A 69 0.15 -10.17 8.74
CA HIS A 69 -0.28 -9.88 10.12
C HIS A 69 -1.79 -9.88 10.30
N PHE A 70 -2.52 -9.63 9.22
CA PHE A 70 -3.96 -9.42 9.19
C PHE A 70 -4.58 -10.10 7.94
N PRO A 71 -4.64 -11.45 7.92
CA PRO A 71 -5.08 -12.20 6.73
C PRO A 71 -6.56 -11.92 6.36
N ASP A 72 -7.38 -11.53 7.33
CA ASP A 72 -8.82 -11.31 7.16
C ASP A 72 -9.19 -9.84 6.86
N HIS A 73 -8.21 -8.94 6.76
CA HIS A 73 -8.49 -7.53 6.48
C HIS A 73 -8.79 -7.31 4.99
N ALA A 74 -9.59 -6.26 4.72
CA ALA A 74 -9.89 -5.81 3.37
C ALA A 74 -8.91 -4.74 2.90
N PHE A 75 -8.84 -4.54 1.59
CA PHE A 75 -7.99 -3.57 0.92
C PHE A 75 -8.80 -2.80 -0.12
N LEU A 76 -8.55 -1.49 -0.20
CA LEU A 76 -8.94 -0.65 -1.32
C LEU A 76 -7.66 0.05 -1.78
N ALA A 77 -7.12 -0.41 -2.90
CA ALA A 77 -5.86 0.09 -3.43
C ALA A 77 -6.11 0.80 -4.77
N GLU A 78 -5.30 1.81 -5.08
CA GLU A 78 -5.47 2.64 -6.29
C GLU A 78 -5.39 1.81 -7.58
N GLU A 79 -4.40 0.91 -7.68
CA GLU A 79 -4.12 0.17 -8.90
C GLU A 79 -4.98 -1.11 -9.02
N SER A 80 -5.08 -1.89 -7.93
CA SER A 80 -5.80 -3.17 -7.94
C SER A 80 -7.26 -3.11 -7.49
N GLY A 81 -7.72 -1.96 -6.98
CA GLY A 81 -9.10 -1.78 -6.50
C GLY A 81 -9.39 -2.51 -5.19
N GLU A 82 -10.62 -3.01 -5.03
CA GLU A 82 -11.07 -3.64 -3.79
C GLU A 82 -10.74 -5.14 -3.72
N SER A 83 -10.27 -5.60 -2.56
CA SER A 83 -10.07 -7.03 -2.27
C SER A 83 -10.27 -7.39 -0.80
N GLY A 84 -10.49 -8.68 -0.50
CA GLY A 84 -10.70 -9.21 0.85
C GLY A 84 -12.18 -9.31 1.27
N ALA A 85 -12.41 -9.75 2.51
CA ALA A 85 -13.77 -9.98 3.02
C ALA A 85 -14.40 -8.69 3.55
N ALA A 86 -15.69 -8.48 3.26
CA ALA A 86 -16.46 -7.37 3.79
C ALA A 86 -16.79 -7.60 5.28
N GLY A 87 -16.62 -6.56 6.11
CA GLY A 87 -17.09 -6.58 7.52
C GLY A 87 -16.03 -6.35 8.61
N GLY A 88 -14.79 -6.00 8.23
CA GLY A 88 -13.69 -5.73 9.17
C GLY A 88 -12.94 -4.42 8.88
N ILE A 89 -11.69 -4.34 9.34
CA ILE A 89 -10.79 -3.22 9.04
C ILE A 89 -10.41 -3.28 7.56
N ARG A 90 -10.57 -2.14 6.88
CA ARG A 90 -10.12 -1.93 5.50
C ARG A 90 -8.91 -1.01 5.47
N TRP A 91 -7.88 -1.40 4.73
CA TRP A 91 -6.72 -0.56 4.44
C TRP A 91 -6.95 0.17 3.12
N ILE A 92 -6.77 1.50 3.13
CA ILE A 92 -6.79 2.32 1.92
C ILE A 92 -5.33 2.56 1.54
N ILE A 93 -4.96 2.21 0.31
CA ILE A 93 -3.57 2.18 -0.15
C ILE A 93 -3.43 3.06 -1.38
N ASP A 94 -2.55 4.04 -1.27
CA ASP A 94 -1.93 4.77 -2.36
C ASP A 94 -0.43 4.40 -2.32
N PRO A 95 0.10 3.68 -3.32
CA PRO A 95 1.46 3.13 -3.26
C PRO A 95 2.55 4.14 -3.63
N LEU A 96 2.22 5.13 -4.47
CA LEU A 96 3.09 6.20 -4.92
C LEU A 96 2.24 7.44 -5.27
N ASP A 97 1.96 8.25 -4.25
CA ASP A 97 1.36 9.57 -4.44
C ASP A 97 2.31 10.47 -5.25
N GLY A 98 1.82 11.01 -6.37
CA GLY A 98 2.58 11.67 -7.44
C GLY A 98 2.37 13.17 -7.53
#